data_AF-A0A933Q9L0-F1
#
_entry.id   AF-A0A933Q9L0-F1
#
_cell.length_a   1.000
_cell.length_b   1.000
_cell.length_c   1.000
_cell.angle_alpha   90.00
_cell.angle_beta   90.00
_cell.angle_gamma   90.00
#
_symmetry.space_group_name_H-M   'P 1'
#
loop_
_entity.id
_entity.type
_entity.pdbx_description
1 polymer ?
#
loop_
_entity_poly.entity_id
_entity_poly.type
_entity_poly.pdbx_seq_one_letter_code
_entity_poly.pdbx_strand_id
1 'polypeptide(L)'
;SLMPDGKVIQMGTSHHLGDNFAKAFNIRYLDKKGQLQYVFQTSWAETTRVIGALIMSHGDDQGLVLPPKITPIQVIIIPVSRSDAAVQKCDNIRKELEADGIRVKIDNREEKTVGWKFNEWELKGVPIRIEVGENEIKNNELTIYRRDLNQKYISNIKDLLDEIQKALFEKMKKFREENTHEVSSYDEFKEIMKTKKGLIYAFWCEDANCEAKIKAETKASTRVLPLDAKKEQGRCIYCGKVASHRWYFAQAY
;
A
#
# COMPACT_ATOMS: atom_id res chain seq x y z
N SER A 1 1.46 3.38 7.50
CA SER A 1 0.29 2.65 6.97
C SER A 1 -0.20 1.66 8.01
N LEU A 2 -1.50 1.36 8.05
CA LEU A 2 -2.08 0.34 8.91
C LEU A 2 -2.13 -0.98 8.14
N MET A 3 -1.62 -2.05 8.74
CA MET A 3 -1.60 -3.39 8.17
C MET A 3 -2.80 -4.22 8.65
N PRO A 4 -3.17 -5.31 7.96
CA PRO A 4 -4.33 -6.13 8.33
C PRO A 4 -4.28 -6.75 9.73
N ASP A 5 -3.09 -6.94 10.30
CA ASP A 5 -2.92 -7.44 11.68
C ASP A 5 -3.10 -6.34 12.76
N GLY A 6 -3.51 -5.15 12.35
CA GLY A 6 -3.80 -3.99 13.20
C GLY A 6 -2.57 -3.22 13.67
N LYS A 7 -1.36 -3.59 13.22
CA LYS A 7 -0.13 -2.83 13.49
C LYS A 7 0.17 -1.83 12.39
N VAL A 8 0.98 -0.83 12.70
CA VAL A 8 1.39 0.19 11.74
C VAL A 8 2.84 0.07 11.32
N ILE A 9 3.08 0.42 10.07
CA ILE A 9 4.40 0.40 9.44
C ILE A 9 4.78 1.80 8.96
N GLN A 10 6.00 2.23 9.29
CA GLN A 10 6.61 3.44 8.72
C GLN A 10 7.12 3.11 7.32
N MET A 11 6.55 3.75 6.31
CA MET A 11 6.86 3.48 4.90
C MET A 11 7.99 4.36 4.35
N GLY A 12 8.19 5.52 4.97
CA GLY A 12 9.25 6.46 4.64
C GLY A 12 9.44 7.46 5.77
N THR A 13 10.49 8.26 5.66
CA THR A 13 10.78 9.34 6.60
C THR A 13 11.37 10.53 5.86
N SER A 14 11.12 11.72 6.38
CA SER A 14 11.74 12.97 5.95
C SER A 14 12.11 13.76 7.19
N HIS A 15 13.35 14.21 7.24
CA HIS A 15 13.96 14.85 8.39
C HIS A 15 14.42 16.24 8.01
N HIS A 16 14.03 17.23 8.81
CA HIS A 16 14.73 18.49 8.85
C HIS A 16 15.85 18.41 9.90
N LEU A 17 17.09 18.41 9.45
CA LEU A 17 18.27 18.20 10.31
C LEU A 17 18.80 19.50 10.92
N GLY A 18 18.26 20.65 10.50
CA GLY A 18 18.83 21.96 10.82
C GLY A 18 20.27 22.06 10.35
N ASP A 19 21.11 22.68 11.16
CA ASP A 19 22.55 22.86 10.90
C ASP A 19 23.44 22.00 11.83
N ASN A 20 22.86 21.08 12.62
CA ASN A 20 23.60 20.29 13.60
C ASN A 20 24.68 19.41 12.94
N PHE A 21 24.34 18.76 11.83
CA PHE A 21 25.29 17.97 11.03
C PHE A 21 26.33 18.87 10.36
N ALA A 22 25.90 20.01 9.81
CA ALA A 22 26.81 20.98 9.21
C ALA A 22 27.86 21.48 10.22
N LYS A 23 27.47 21.71 11.47
CA LYS A 23 28.39 22.05 12.57
C LYS A 23 29.34 20.91 12.90
N ALA A 24 28.82 19.68 13.06
CA ALA A 24 29.63 18.52 13.40
C ALA A 24 30.69 18.17 12.33
N PHE A 25 30.35 18.31 11.05
CA PHE A 25 31.21 17.99 9.91
C PHE A 25 31.85 19.20 9.25
N ASN A 26 31.71 20.38 9.86
CA ASN A 26 32.30 21.62 9.40
C ASN A 26 31.90 22.05 7.96
N ILE A 27 30.64 21.82 7.58
CA ILE A 27 30.12 22.13 6.24
C ILE A 27 29.63 23.58 6.21
N ARG A 28 30.41 24.44 5.56
CA ARG A 28 30.15 25.89 5.52
C ARG A 28 30.07 26.42 4.09
N TYR A 29 29.42 27.57 3.93
CA TYR A 29 29.43 28.36 2.70
C TYR A 29 29.67 29.84 3.02
N LEU A 30 30.14 30.61 2.03
CA LEU A 30 30.27 32.06 2.14
C LEU A 30 28.95 32.71 1.72
N ASP A 31 28.35 33.51 2.59
CA ASP A 31 27.14 34.26 2.25
C ASP A 31 27.44 35.53 1.44
N LYS A 32 26.39 36.26 1.04
CA LYS A 32 26.50 37.51 0.26
C LYS A 32 27.26 38.63 0.97
N LYS A 33 27.43 38.54 2.29
CA LYS A 33 28.19 39.51 3.10
C LYS A 33 29.63 39.06 3.34
N GLY A 34 30.06 37.94 2.74
CA GLY A 34 31.38 37.39 2.96
C GLY A 34 31.53 36.68 4.30
N GLN A 35 30.45 36.28 4.96
CA GLN A 35 30.50 35.56 6.24
C GLN A 35 30.34 34.06 6.03
N LEU A 36 31.11 33.26 6.79
CA LEU A 36 30.96 31.81 6.79
C LEU A 36 29.70 31.41 7.58
N GLN A 37 28.77 30.74 6.90
CA GLN A 37 27.53 30.23 7.47
C GLN A 37 27.49 28.70 7.39
N TYR A 38 26.80 28.05 8.33
CA TYR A 38 26.50 26.62 8.22
C TYR A 38 25.28 26.37 7.33
N VAL A 39 25.33 25.29 6.56
CA VAL A 39 24.20 24.89 5.72
C VAL A 39 23.08 24.27 6.56
N PHE A 40 21.83 24.46 6.14
CA PHE A 40 20.69 23.72 6.67
C PHE A 40 20.48 22.47 5.81
N GLN A 41 20.29 21.34 6.46
CA GLN A 41 20.22 20.05 5.80
C GLN A 41 18.85 19.39 6.00
N THR A 42 18.48 18.58 5.01
CA THR A 42 17.35 17.65 5.07
C THR A 42 17.83 16.27 4.61
N SER A 43 17.17 15.23 5.07
CA SER A 43 17.35 13.88 4.55
C SER A 43 16.02 13.15 4.52
N TRP A 44 15.87 12.20 3.62
CA TRP A 44 14.66 11.39 3.50
C TRP A 44 15.04 10.02 2.95
N ALA A 45 14.25 9.02 3.31
CA ALA A 45 14.52 7.65 2.93
C ALA A 45 13.24 6.83 2.87
N GLU A 46 13.23 5.90 1.93
CA GLU A 46 12.29 4.79 1.83
C GLU A 46 13.09 3.50 1.65
N THR A 47 12.49 2.36 1.99
CA THR A 47 13.17 1.06 1.92
C THR A 47 12.22 0.00 1.35
N THR A 48 12.74 -1.21 1.13
CA THR A 48 11.96 -2.38 0.70
C THR A 48 10.78 -2.73 1.60
N ARG A 49 10.70 -2.14 2.79
CA ARG A 49 9.53 -2.21 3.68
C ARG A 49 8.22 -1.81 2.98
N VAL A 50 8.26 -0.92 1.98
CA VAL A 50 7.07 -0.57 1.18
C VAL A 50 6.54 -1.74 0.35
N ILE A 51 7.42 -2.64 -0.10
CA ILE A 51 7.04 -3.86 -0.84
C ILE A 51 6.36 -4.85 0.13
N GLY A 52 6.91 -5.01 1.34
CA GLY A 52 6.26 -5.82 2.37
C GLY A 52 4.87 -5.28 2.73
N ALA A 53 4.74 -3.96 2.91
CA ALA A 53 3.47 -3.31 3.19
C ALA A 53 2.45 -3.52 2.05
N LEU A 54 2.89 -3.43 0.79
CA LEU A 54 2.06 -3.69 -0.39
C LEU A 54 1.50 -5.12 -0.38
N ILE A 55 2.38 -6.11 -0.21
CA ILE A 55 2.02 -7.53 -0.19
C ILE A 55 1.01 -7.80 0.93
N MET A 56 1.29 -7.30 2.13
CA MET A 56 0.41 -7.48 3.28
C MET A 56 -0.94 -6.78 3.10
N SER A 57 -0.97 -5.60 2.48
CA SER A 57 -2.21 -4.82 2.37
C SER A 57 -3.19 -5.42 1.36
N HIS A 58 -2.69 -6.02 0.29
CA HIS A 58 -3.56 -6.46 -0.81
C HIS A 58 -3.67 -7.98 -0.96
N GLY A 59 -2.68 -8.73 -0.47
CA GLY A 59 -2.67 -10.19 -0.55
C GLY A 59 -3.90 -10.83 0.09
N ASP A 60 -4.21 -12.04 -0.38
CA ASP A 60 -5.30 -12.87 0.12
C ASP A 60 -4.85 -14.34 0.22
N ASP A 61 -5.79 -15.23 0.54
CA ASP A 61 -5.51 -16.66 0.73
C ASP A 61 -5.01 -17.36 -0.55
N GLN A 62 -5.20 -16.76 -1.73
CA GLN A 62 -4.73 -17.28 -3.01
C GLN A 62 -3.37 -16.71 -3.40
N GLY A 63 -2.82 -15.75 -2.66
CA GLY A 63 -1.48 -15.21 -2.86
C GLY A 63 -1.44 -13.70 -3.05
N LEU A 64 -0.58 -13.25 -3.98
CA LEU A 64 -0.40 -11.83 -4.24
C LEU A 64 -1.63 -11.24 -4.94
N VAL A 65 -1.95 -9.99 -4.61
CA VAL A 65 -2.84 -9.13 -5.39
C VAL A 65 -2.11 -7.82 -5.58
N LEU A 66 -1.72 -7.51 -6.81
CA LEU A 66 -0.81 -6.39 -7.06
C LEU A 66 -1.53 -5.26 -7.82
N PRO A 67 -1.32 -3.99 -7.41
CA PRO A 67 -1.84 -2.87 -8.17
C PRO A 67 -1.27 -2.82 -9.60
N PRO A 68 -2.11 -2.61 -10.63
CA PRO A 68 -1.69 -2.59 -12.03
C PRO A 68 -0.54 -1.67 -12.38
N LYS A 69 -0.40 -0.51 -11.71
CA LYS A 69 0.64 0.47 -12.03
C LYS A 69 2.07 -0.02 -11.74
N ILE A 70 2.22 -0.98 -10.84
CA ILE A 70 3.55 -1.46 -10.38
C ILE A 70 3.81 -2.93 -10.69
N THR A 71 2.85 -3.64 -11.27
CA THR A 71 2.99 -5.07 -11.55
C THR A 71 3.80 -5.31 -12.83
N PRO A 72 4.82 -6.18 -12.86
CA PRO A 72 5.61 -6.43 -14.07
C PRO A 72 4.80 -6.93 -15.26
N ILE A 73 3.77 -7.73 -15.00
CA ILE A 73 2.82 -8.24 -15.99
C ILE A 73 1.43 -7.78 -15.55
N GLN A 74 0.76 -6.99 -16.38
CA GLN A 74 -0.60 -6.50 -16.11
C GLN A 74 -1.65 -7.48 -16.62
N VAL A 75 -1.37 -8.10 -17.78
CA VAL A 75 -2.27 -9.04 -18.44
C VAL A 75 -1.52 -10.32 -18.78
N ILE A 76 -2.05 -11.46 -18.35
CA ILE A 76 -1.61 -12.78 -18.82
C ILE A 76 -2.64 -13.36 -19.78
N ILE A 77 -2.20 -13.75 -20.98
CA ILE A 77 -3.02 -14.41 -21.98
C ILE A 77 -2.69 -15.90 -21.96
N ILE A 78 -3.72 -16.74 -21.84
CA ILE A 78 -3.57 -18.19 -21.75
C ILE A 78 -4.40 -18.85 -22.85
N PRO A 79 -3.76 -19.46 -23.87
CA PRO A 79 -4.47 -20.25 -24.87
C PRO A 79 -5.03 -21.52 -24.21
N VAL A 80 -6.35 -21.69 -24.31
CA VAL A 80 -7.08 -22.88 -23.84
C VAL A 80 -7.19 -23.91 -24.97
N SER A 81 -7.23 -23.45 -26.22
CA SER A 81 -7.11 -24.29 -27.42
C SER A 81 -5.70 -24.19 -28.01
N ARG A 82 -5.24 -25.28 -28.64
CA ARG A 82 -3.95 -25.34 -29.36
C ARG A 82 -4.07 -25.09 -30.86
N SER A 83 -5.24 -24.65 -31.34
CA SER A 83 -5.41 -24.32 -32.75
C SER A 83 -4.53 -23.14 -33.16
N ASP A 84 -4.05 -23.13 -34.41
CA ASP A 84 -3.31 -21.99 -34.97
C ASP A 84 -4.14 -20.70 -34.88
N ALA A 85 -5.47 -20.82 -35.01
CA ALA A 85 -6.40 -19.71 -34.82
C ALA A 85 -6.34 -19.12 -33.40
N ALA A 86 -6.25 -19.96 -32.36
CA ALA A 86 -6.12 -19.50 -30.97
C ALA A 86 -4.78 -18.82 -30.73
N VAL A 87 -3.68 -19.39 -31.24
CA VAL A 87 -2.34 -18.80 -31.13
C VAL A 87 -2.30 -17.43 -31.82
N GLN A 88 -2.81 -17.34 -33.05
CA GLN A 88 -2.86 -16.08 -33.79
C GLN A 88 -3.74 -15.03 -33.08
N LYS A 89 -4.88 -15.44 -32.50
CA LYS A 89 -5.74 -14.53 -31.73
C LYS A 89 -5.04 -14.01 -30.48
N CYS A 90 -4.32 -14.87 -29.74
CA CYS A 90 -3.50 -14.45 -28.59
C CYS A 90 -2.45 -13.40 -28.99
N ASP A 91 -1.74 -13.62 -30.10
CA ASP A 91 -0.72 -12.69 -30.60
C ASP A 91 -1.33 -11.35 -31.04
N ASN A 92 -2.51 -11.35 -31.65
CA ASN A 92 -3.22 -10.13 -32.03
C ASN A 92 -3.64 -9.32 -30.79
N ILE A 93 -4.25 -9.97 -29.80
CA ILE A 93 -4.63 -9.33 -28.52
C ILE A 93 -3.38 -8.74 -27.84
N ARG A 94 -2.28 -9.49 -27.78
CA ARG A 94 -1.02 -8.97 -27.20
C ARG A 94 -0.58 -7.69 -27.91
N LYS A 95 -0.52 -7.69 -29.24
CA LYS A 95 -0.08 -6.52 -30.03
C LYS A 95 -0.97 -5.30 -29.81
N GLU A 96 -2.29 -5.51 -29.79
CA GLU A 96 -3.26 -4.42 -29.54
C GLU A 96 -3.05 -3.81 -28.16
N LEU A 97 -2.94 -4.63 -27.11
CA LEU A 97 -2.72 -4.17 -25.74
C LEU A 97 -1.33 -3.53 -25.53
N GLU A 98 -0.28 -4.09 -26.14
CA GLU A 98 1.05 -3.51 -26.09
C GLU A 98 1.13 -2.15 -26.81
N ALA A 99 0.36 -1.96 -27.90
CA ALA A 99 0.22 -0.67 -28.56
C ALA A 99 -0.39 0.40 -27.64
N ASP A 100 -1.22 0.00 -26.67
CA ASP A 100 -1.76 0.85 -25.61
C ASP A 100 -0.83 0.99 -24.39
N GLY A 101 0.39 0.44 -24.45
CA GLY A 101 1.39 0.50 -23.37
C GLY A 101 1.14 -0.47 -22.22
N ILE A 102 0.29 -1.49 -22.42
CA ILE A 102 -0.03 -2.50 -21.42
C ILE A 102 1.03 -3.60 -21.44
N ARG A 103 1.52 -3.99 -20.25
CA ARG A 103 2.51 -5.05 -20.10
C ARG A 103 1.83 -6.42 -20.15
N VAL A 104 1.95 -7.09 -21.28
CA VAL A 104 1.28 -8.36 -21.56
C VAL A 104 2.27 -9.52 -21.62
N LYS A 105 1.85 -10.70 -21.17
CA LYS A 105 2.57 -11.96 -21.40
C LYS A 105 1.61 -13.01 -21.95
N ILE A 106 2.09 -13.86 -22.86
CA ILE A 106 1.39 -15.07 -23.28
C ILE A 106 2.03 -16.26 -22.57
N ASP A 107 1.22 -17.16 -22.02
CA ASP A 107 1.68 -18.41 -21.42
C ASP A 107 1.23 -19.63 -22.24
N ASN A 108 2.03 -19.94 -23.25
CA ASN A 108 1.84 -21.06 -24.17
C ASN A 108 2.63 -22.33 -23.78
N ARG A 109 3.18 -22.42 -22.56
CA ARG A 109 3.90 -23.62 -22.08
C ARG A 109 3.06 -24.88 -22.24
N GLU A 110 3.57 -25.87 -22.96
CA GLU A 110 2.81 -27.09 -23.29
C GLU A 110 2.84 -28.13 -22.19
N GLU A 111 3.88 -28.10 -21.35
CA GLU A 111 4.12 -29.02 -20.25
C GLU A 111 3.25 -28.75 -19.02
N LYS A 112 2.44 -27.67 -19.05
CA LYS A 112 1.57 -27.24 -17.97
C LYS A 112 0.11 -27.27 -18.39
N THR A 113 -0.74 -27.85 -17.53
CA THR A 113 -2.20 -27.80 -17.72
C THR A 113 -2.69 -26.36 -17.59
N VAL A 114 -3.82 -26.05 -18.24
CA VAL A 114 -4.45 -24.72 -18.19
C VAL A 114 -4.73 -24.29 -16.75
N GLY A 115 -5.30 -25.18 -15.93
CA GLY A 115 -5.55 -24.91 -14.51
C GLY A 115 -4.29 -24.65 -13.69
N TRP A 116 -3.17 -25.31 -14.01
CA TRP A 116 -1.89 -25.03 -13.36
C TRP A 116 -1.40 -23.61 -13.67
N LYS A 117 -1.55 -23.17 -14.93
CA LYS A 117 -1.18 -21.81 -15.34
C LYS A 117 -2.07 -20.78 -14.64
N PHE A 118 -3.37 -21.03 -14.55
CA PHE A 118 -4.32 -20.15 -13.85
C PHE A 118 -3.87 -19.90 -12.41
N ASN A 119 -3.63 -20.98 -11.67
CA ASN A 119 -3.19 -20.90 -10.28
C ASN A 119 -1.83 -20.22 -10.14
N GLU A 120 -0.87 -20.47 -11.03
CA GLU A 120 0.45 -19.82 -10.95
C GLU A 120 0.35 -18.29 -11.09
N TRP A 121 -0.46 -17.82 -12.04
CA TRP A 121 -0.58 -16.38 -12.29
C TRP A 121 -1.48 -15.66 -11.29
N GLU A 122 -2.46 -16.37 -10.73
CA GLU A 122 -3.22 -15.90 -9.57
C GLU A 122 -2.33 -15.78 -8.33
N LEU A 123 -1.51 -16.79 -8.03
CA LEU A 123 -0.55 -16.76 -6.93
C LEU A 123 0.44 -15.61 -7.05
N LYS A 124 0.90 -15.32 -8.29
CA LYS A 124 1.79 -14.20 -8.62
C LYS A 124 1.10 -12.85 -8.67
N GLY A 125 -0.23 -12.80 -8.56
CA GLY A 125 -1.02 -11.58 -8.48
C GLY A 125 -1.11 -10.77 -9.77
N VAL A 126 -1.05 -11.44 -10.94
CA VAL A 126 -1.28 -10.75 -12.22
C VAL A 126 -2.71 -10.22 -12.24
N PRO A 127 -2.94 -8.89 -12.44
CA PRO A 127 -4.25 -8.27 -12.29
C PRO A 127 -5.33 -8.85 -13.18
N ILE A 128 -4.99 -9.15 -14.45
CA ILE A 128 -5.94 -9.61 -15.45
C ILE A 128 -5.42 -10.89 -16.11
N ARG A 129 -6.30 -11.89 -16.22
CA ARG A 129 -6.12 -13.06 -17.08
C ARG A 129 -7.10 -13.02 -18.24
N ILE A 130 -6.61 -13.28 -19.45
CA ILE A 130 -7.42 -13.48 -20.66
C ILE A 130 -7.28 -14.94 -21.09
N GLU A 131 -8.40 -15.61 -21.28
CA GLU A 131 -8.48 -16.97 -21.77
C GLU A 131 -8.90 -16.96 -23.24
N VAL A 132 -8.22 -17.75 -24.08
CA VAL A 132 -8.50 -17.83 -25.52
C VAL A 132 -8.70 -19.29 -25.92
N GLY A 133 -9.95 -19.70 -26.04
CA GLY A 133 -10.36 -21.02 -26.52
C GLY A 133 -11.16 -20.94 -27.83
N GLU A 134 -11.71 -22.07 -28.26
CA GLU A 134 -12.52 -22.12 -29.47
C GLU A 134 -13.82 -21.33 -29.34
N ASN A 135 -14.41 -21.27 -28.14
CA ASN A 135 -15.63 -20.53 -27.89
C ASN A 135 -15.41 -19.02 -28.04
N GLU A 136 -14.30 -18.51 -27.50
CA GLU A 136 -13.91 -17.11 -27.64
C GLU A 136 -13.67 -16.72 -29.10
N ILE A 137 -13.11 -17.63 -29.89
CA ILE A 137 -12.90 -17.43 -31.33
C ILE A 137 -14.23 -17.44 -32.09
N LYS A 138 -15.10 -18.44 -31.83
CA LYS A 138 -16.41 -18.59 -32.51
C LYS A 138 -17.34 -17.42 -32.22
N ASN A 139 -17.35 -16.93 -30.99
CA ASN A 139 -18.24 -15.85 -30.54
C ASN A 139 -17.60 -14.46 -30.67
N ASN A 140 -16.31 -14.38 -30.99
CA ASN A 140 -15.51 -13.15 -30.99
C ASN A 140 -15.62 -12.35 -29.66
N GLU A 141 -15.70 -13.07 -28.54
CA GLU A 141 -15.75 -12.51 -27.19
C GLU A 141 -14.58 -13.05 -26.38
N LEU A 142 -13.94 -12.21 -25.57
CA LEU A 142 -12.85 -12.65 -24.69
C LEU A 142 -13.38 -13.01 -23.31
N THR A 143 -12.87 -14.10 -22.75
CA THR A 143 -13.10 -14.42 -21.34
C THR A 143 -12.00 -13.75 -20.51
N ILE A 144 -12.38 -12.71 -19.75
CA ILE A 144 -11.48 -11.88 -18.94
C ILE A 144 -11.77 -12.11 -17.45
N TYR A 145 -10.73 -12.43 -16.68
CA TYR A 145 -10.79 -12.60 -15.23
C TYR A 145 -9.97 -11.53 -14.52
N ARG A 146 -10.54 -10.95 -13.46
CA ARG A 146 -9.82 -10.07 -12.53
C ARG A 146 -9.31 -10.82 -11.32
N ARG A 147 -8.07 -10.54 -10.91
CA ARG A 147 -7.47 -11.14 -9.72
C ARG A 147 -8.13 -10.75 -8.39
N ASP A 148 -8.66 -9.53 -8.29
CA ASP A 148 -9.23 -8.99 -7.05
C ASP A 148 -10.68 -9.45 -6.78
N LEU A 149 -11.41 -9.89 -7.80
CA LEU A 149 -12.83 -10.28 -7.69
C LEU A 149 -13.14 -11.70 -8.20
N ASN A 150 -12.26 -12.30 -9.01
CA ASN A 150 -12.44 -13.60 -9.64
C ASN A 150 -13.76 -13.75 -10.43
N GLN A 151 -14.20 -12.67 -11.09
CA GLN A 151 -15.42 -12.63 -11.91
C GLN A 151 -15.07 -12.44 -13.39
N LYS A 152 -15.99 -12.85 -14.28
CA LYS A 152 -15.89 -12.64 -15.73
C LYS A 152 -16.33 -11.23 -16.09
N TYR A 153 -15.55 -10.52 -16.89
CA TYR A 153 -15.86 -9.16 -17.36
C TYR A 153 -15.88 -9.07 -18.88
N ILE A 154 -16.73 -8.17 -19.39
CA ILE A 154 -16.73 -7.74 -20.78
C ILE A 154 -16.54 -6.22 -20.74
N SER A 155 -15.29 -5.76 -20.78
CA SER A 155 -14.95 -4.35 -20.77
C SER A 155 -13.60 -4.11 -21.44
N ASN A 156 -13.28 -2.83 -21.68
CA ASN A 156 -11.95 -2.43 -22.10
C ASN A 156 -10.92 -2.76 -21.01
N ILE A 157 -9.83 -3.44 -21.38
CA ILE A 157 -8.77 -3.88 -20.46
C ILE A 157 -8.10 -2.71 -19.75
N LYS A 158 -7.92 -1.57 -20.43
CA LYS A 158 -7.31 -0.37 -19.84
C LYS A 158 -8.16 0.19 -18.71
N ASP A 159 -9.46 0.33 -18.95
CA ASP A 159 -10.41 0.80 -17.94
C ASP A 159 -10.44 -0.16 -16.74
N LEU A 160 -10.36 -1.47 -17.01
CA LEU A 160 -10.32 -2.49 -15.97
C LEU A 160 -9.06 -2.39 -15.09
N LEU A 161 -7.90 -2.12 -15.68
CA LEU A 161 -6.66 -1.90 -14.91
C LEU A 161 -6.77 -0.64 -14.02
N ASP A 162 -7.36 0.44 -14.53
CA ASP A 162 -7.57 1.65 -13.73
C ASP A 162 -8.61 1.43 -12.61
N GLU A 163 -9.65 0.65 -12.89
CA GLU A 163 -10.66 0.26 -11.89
C GLU A 163 -10.04 -0.58 -10.78
N ILE A 164 -9.27 -1.64 -11.11
CA ILE A 164 -8.58 -2.48 -10.13
C ILE A 164 -7.65 -1.61 -9.26
N GLN A 165 -6.87 -0.72 -9.87
CA GLN A 165 -5.97 0.19 -9.16
C GLN A 165 -6.72 1.04 -8.13
N LYS A 166 -7.87 1.60 -8.52
CA LYS A 166 -8.71 2.42 -7.64
C LYS A 166 -9.37 1.57 -6.55
N ALA A 167 -9.91 0.41 -6.90
CA ALA A 167 -10.59 -0.50 -5.98
C ALA A 167 -9.67 -0.97 -4.85
N LEU A 168 -8.43 -1.36 -5.18
CA LEU A 168 -7.43 -1.77 -4.18
C LEU A 168 -7.07 -0.63 -3.22
N PHE A 169 -6.95 0.59 -3.72
CA PHE A 169 -6.69 1.76 -2.89
C PHE A 169 -7.88 2.08 -1.98
N GLU A 170 -9.10 2.17 -2.52
CA GLU A 170 -10.29 2.49 -1.74
C GLU A 170 -10.59 1.43 -0.68
N LYS A 171 -10.38 0.14 -0.99
CA LYS A 171 -10.48 -0.96 -0.01
C LYS A 171 -9.58 -0.70 1.20
N MET A 172 -8.31 -0.36 0.97
CA MET A 172 -7.36 -0.14 2.07
C MET A 172 -7.51 1.21 2.76
N LYS A 173 -8.01 2.22 2.05
CA LYS A 173 -8.39 3.50 2.64
C LYS A 173 -9.56 3.32 3.61
N LYS A 174 -10.62 2.63 3.18
CA LYS A 174 -11.77 2.28 4.02
C LYS A 174 -11.36 1.44 5.22
N PHE A 175 -10.54 0.40 5.01
CA PHE A 175 -9.99 -0.41 6.11
C PHE A 175 -9.27 0.46 7.16
N ARG A 176 -8.43 1.40 6.73
CA ARG A 176 -7.75 2.31 7.65
C ARG A 176 -8.73 3.20 8.42
N GLU A 177 -9.73 3.75 7.75
CA GLU A 177 -10.75 4.62 8.36
C GLU A 177 -11.57 3.85 9.40
N GLU A 178 -12.03 2.64 9.08
CA GLU A 178 -12.80 1.77 9.99
C GLU A 178 -11.99 1.29 11.21
N ASN A 179 -10.66 1.21 11.07
CA ASN A 179 -9.74 0.82 12.13
C ASN A 179 -8.96 2.01 12.70
N THR A 180 -9.52 3.21 12.56
CA THR A 180 -9.05 4.42 13.25
C THR A 180 -10.09 4.83 14.29
N HIS A 181 -9.68 4.91 15.54
CA HIS A 181 -10.57 5.12 16.67
C HIS A 181 -10.21 6.40 17.40
N GLU A 182 -11.12 7.37 17.41
CA GLU A 182 -10.97 8.55 18.27
C GLU A 182 -11.45 8.21 19.68
N VAL A 183 -10.60 8.44 20.69
CA VAL A 183 -10.92 8.06 22.08
C VAL A 183 -10.61 9.20 23.05
N SER A 184 -11.34 9.20 24.17
CA SER A 184 -11.17 10.16 25.27
C SER A 184 -10.89 9.51 26.63
N SER A 185 -10.96 8.17 26.72
CA SER A 185 -10.68 7.40 27.92
C SER A 185 -9.49 6.46 27.71
N TYR A 186 -8.62 6.37 28.71
CA TYR A 186 -7.50 5.44 28.66
C TYR A 186 -7.93 3.97 28.79
N ASP A 187 -9.09 3.70 29.40
CA ASP A 187 -9.63 2.34 29.46
C ASP A 187 -10.09 1.86 28.07
N GLU A 188 -10.75 2.73 27.31
CA GLU A 188 -11.11 2.47 25.90
C GLU A 188 -9.86 2.29 25.04
N PHE A 189 -8.82 3.13 25.24
CA PHE A 189 -7.54 2.98 24.58
C PHE A 189 -6.94 1.58 24.80
N LYS A 190 -6.88 1.13 26.06
CA LYS A 190 -6.34 -0.20 26.42
C LYS A 190 -7.16 -1.33 25.80
N GLU A 191 -8.49 -1.22 25.81
CA GLU A 191 -9.38 -2.24 25.27
C GLU A 191 -9.22 -2.40 23.76
N ILE A 192 -9.13 -1.29 23.02
CA ILE A 192 -8.87 -1.30 21.58
C ILE A 192 -7.52 -1.96 21.30
N MET A 193 -6.45 -1.56 22.02
CA MET A 193 -5.11 -2.14 21.81
C MET A 193 -5.02 -3.64 22.15
N LYS A 194 -5.87 -4.13 23.05
CA LYS A 194 -5.94 -5.55 23.43
C LYS A 194 -6.71 -6.40 22.42
N THR A 195 -7.80 -5.86 21.86
CA THR A 195 -8.75 -6.64 21.04
C THR A 195 -8.53 -6.48 19.55
N LYS A 196 -8.64 -5.25 19.04
CA LYS A 196 -8.67 -4.94 17.60
C LYS A 196 -7.32 -4.44 17.10
N LYS A 197 -6.56 -3.77 17.98
CA LYS A 197 -5.47 -2.84 17.61
C LYS A 197 -6.00 -1.80 16.60
N GLY A 198 -5.14 -1.26 15.76
CA GLY A 198 -5.49 -0.17 14.85
C GLY A 198 -4.81 1.13 15.21
N LEU A 199 -5.31 2.20 14.60
CA LEU A 199 -4.91 3.57 14.91
C LEU A 199 -5.84 4.12 16.00
N ILE A 200 -5.25 4.75 17.00
CA ILE A 200 -5.98 5.49 18.02
C ILE A 200 -5.65 6.97 17.87
N TYR A 201 -6.67 7.82 17.77
CA TYR A 201 -6.53 9.27 17.71
C TYR A 201 -6.93 9.86 19.05
N ALA A 202 -5.96 10.40 19.79
CA ALA A 202 -6.19 10.87 21.16
C ALA A 202 -5.30 12.06 21.52
N PHE A 203 -5.75 12.87 22.47
CA PHE A 203 -4.96 13.96 23.02
C PHE A 203 -3.73 13.42 23.77
N TRP A 204 -2.58 14.06 23.57
CA TRP A 204 -1.33 13.72 24.25
C TRP A 204 -0.59 14.96 24.71
N CYS A 205 0.02 14.92 25.89
CA CYS A 205 0.75 16.06 26.46
C CYS A 205 2.18 16.23 25.90
N GLU A 206 2.58 15.43 24.91
CA GLU A 206 3.91 15.50 24.28
C GLU A 206 5.09 15.21 25.25
N ASP A 207 4.79 14.55 26.38
CA ASP A 207 5.76 14.14 27.39
C ASP A 207 6.21 12.70 27.13
N ALA A 208 7.51 12.51 26.95
CA ALA A 208 8.15 11.22 26.71
C ALA A 208 7.87 10.20 27.82
N ASN A 209 7.69 10.63 29.07
CA ASN A 209 7.35 9.74 30.18
C ASN A 209 5.93 9.16 30.03
N CYS A 210 4.99 9.96 29.52
CA CYS A 210 3.63 9.45 29.24
C CYS A 210 3.67 8.45 28.10
N GLU A 211 4.41 8.72 27.02
CA GLU A 211 4.56 7.76 25.92
C GLU A 211 5.20 6.45 26.41
N ALA A 212 6.26 6.52 27.20
CA ALA A 212 6.94 5.34 27.73
C ALA A 212 5.98 4.45 28.55
N LYS A 213 5.12 5.05 29.39
CA LYS A 213 4.12 4.32 30.18
C LYS A 213 3.02 3.71 29.31
N ILE A 214 2.45 4.48 28.38
CA ILE A 214 1.48 3.97 27.39
C ILE A 214 2.07 2.77 26.65
N LYS A 215 3.34 2.86 26.22
CA LYS A 215 4.05 1.77 25.52
C LYS A 215 4.26 0.55 26.39
N ALA A 216 4.64 0.72 27.66
CA ALA A 216 4.81 -0.40 28.58
C ALA A 216 3.49 -1.15 28.81
N GLU A 217 2.37 -0.42 28.94
CA GLU A 217 1.07 -0.98 29.28
C GLU A 217 0.30 -1.55 28.07
N THR A 218 0.51 -0.99 26.87
CA THR A 218 -0.32 -1.30 25.67
C THR A 218 0.47 -1.70 24.44
N LYS A 219 1.81 -1.57 24.46
CA LYS A 219 2.70 -1.67 23.29
C LYS A 219 2.48 -0.60 22.21
N ALA A 220 1.54 0.32 22.41
CA ALA A 220 1.31 1.45 21.52
C ALA A 220 2.29 2.60 21.80
N SER A 221 2.54 3.42 20.80
CA SER A 221 3.39 4.61 20.90
C SER A 221 2.84 5.69 19.98
N THR A 222 3.27 6.93 20.16
CA THR A 222 2.93 8.02 19.23
C THR A 222 3.53 7.72 17.87
N ARG A 223 2.75 7.89 16.80
CA ARG A 223 3.16 7.55 15.43
C ARG A 223 3.38 8.81 14.62
N VAL A 224 2.40 9.71 14.63
CA VAL A 224 2.46 10.95 13.88
C VAL A 224 1.48 11.96 14.47
N LEU A 225 1.92 13.21 14.58
CA LEU A 225 1.06 14.37 14.65
C LEU A 225 0.67 14.73 13.21
N PRO A 226 -0.62 14.72 12.83
CA PRO A 226 -1.03 15.12 11.48
C PRO A 226 -0.46 16.49 11.10
N LEU A 227 -0.04 16.66 9.84
CA LEU A 227 0.51 17.94 9.37
C LEU A 227 -0.52 19.07 9.41
N ASP A 228 -1.79 18.71 9.26
CA ASP A 228 -2.98 19.56 9.35
C ASP A 228 -3.65 19.48 10.73
N ALA A 229 -2.94 18.97 11.75
CA ALA A 229 -3.47 18.90 13.11
C ALA A 229 -3.92 20.27 13.59
N LYS A 230 -5.20 20.37 13.94
CA LYS A 230 -5.76 21.58 14.53
C LYS A 230 -5.24 21.73 15.96
N LYS A 231 -4.94 22.98 16.33
CA LYS A 231 -4.65 23.32 17.72
C LYS A 231 -5.97 23.36 18.49
N GLU A 232 -6.13 22.43 19.41
CA GLU A 232 -7.36 22.23 20.19
C GLU A 232 -6.98 21.95 21.64
N GLN A 233 -7.78 22.42 22.60
CA GLN A 233 -7.52 22.13 24.01
C GLN A 233 -8.23 20.84 24.41
N GLY A 234 -7.45 19.89 24.93
CA GLY A 234 -7.95 18.65 25.50
C GLY A 234 -7.14 18.22 26.71
N ARG A 235 -7.41 17.01 27.19
CA ARG A 235 -6.65 16.37 28.26
C ARG A 235 -5.88 15.19 27.69
N CYS A 236 -4.60 15.08 28.04
CA CYS A 236 -3.76 13.96 27.70
C CYS A 236 -4.44 12.65 28.12
N ILE A 237 -4.53 11.71 27.18
CA ILE A 237 -5.21 10.43 27.35
C ILE A 237 -4.68 9.63 28.54
N TYR A 238 -3.41 9.85 28.93
CA TYR A 238 -2.79 9.13 30.04
C TYR A 238 -2.81 9.92 31.36
N CYS A 239 -2.19 11.11 31.41
CA CYS A 239 -1.96 11.84 32.66
C CYS A 239 -3.01 12.92 32.98
N GLY A 240 -3.97 13.16 32.08
CA GLY A 240 -5.01 14.17 32.27
C GLY A 240 -4.55 15.63 32.18
N LYS A 241 -3.24 15.90 32.06
CA LYS A 241 -2.70 17.26 31.85
C LYS A 241 -3.21 17.86 30.54
N VAL A 242 -3.17 19.19 30.42
CA VAL A 242 -3.56 19.91 29.19
C VAL A 242 -2.72 19.42 28.01
N ALA A 243 -3.39 19.20 26.88
CA ALA A 243 -2.80 18.83 25.59
C ALA A 243 -3.37 19.76 24.51
N SER A 244 -2.53 20.19 23.57
CA SER A 244 -2.90 21.11 22.48
C SER A 244 -3.18 20.44 21.14
N HIS A 245 -2.87 19.15 21.03
CA HIS A 245 -3.02 18.38 19.80
C HIS A 245 -3.47 16.95 20.10
N ARG A 246 -4.11 16.36 19.09
CA ARG A 246 -4.35 14.93 19.04
C ARG A 246 -3.30 14.26 18.17
N TRP A 247 -2.83 13.13 18.65
CA TRP A 247 -1.79 12.33 18.02
C TRP A 247 -2.36 10.97 17.62
N TYR A 248 -1.83 10.40 16.55
CA TYR A 248 -2.06 8.99 16.27
C TYR A 248 -1.16 8.12 17.13
N PHE A 249 -1.75 7.14 17.78
CA PHE A 249 -1.09 6.05 18.49
C PHE A 249 -1.36 4.74 17.77
N ALA A 250 -0.41 3.83 17.80
CA ALA A 250 -0.61 2.45 17.40
C ALA A 250 0.55 1.58 17.87
N GLN A 251 0.35 0.27 17.81
CA GLN A 251 1.45 -0.69 17.88
C GLN A 251 2.21 -0.73 16.55
N ALA A 252 3.53 -0.62 16.59
CA ALA A 252 4.38 -0.66 15.41
C ALA A 252 4.94 -2.06 15.12
N TYR A 253 5.38 -2.26 13.88
CA TYR A 253 6.30 -3.33 13.49
C TYR A 253 7.72 -3.09 13.99
#